data_AF-A0A1Z8WRW1-F1
#
_entry.id   AF-A0A1Z8WRW1-F1
#
_cell.length_a   1.000
_cell.length_b   1.000
_cell.length_c   1.000
_cell.angle_alpha   90.00
_cell.angle_beta   90.00
_cell.angle_gamma   90.00
#
_symmetry.space_group_name_H-M   'P 1'
#
loop_
_entity.id
_entity.type
_entity.pdbx_description
1 polymer ?
#
loop_
_entity_poly.entity_id
_entity_poly.type
_entity_poly.pdbx_seq_one_letter_code
_entity_poly.pdbx_strand_id
1 'polypeptide(L)'
;MALNHTFAFSIPGLLLLLVFFLPVILGVMLLGWQKSVRILHQESGLSGHCYFGYSWTYFLFGFFVPVFRGEILIGLLHFFLSVITFGIFQIIMPFLYNKQYSVRKLTGGWVLNDDYEKNLVAKQKFGFSK
;
A
#
# COMPACT_ATOMS: atom_id res chain seq x y z
N MET A 1 -24.92 27.75 -11.30
CA MET A 1 -24.95 26.31 -11.67
C MET A 1 -25.06 25.53 -10.38
N ALA A 2 -26.29 25.23 -9.94
CA ALA A 2 -26.53 24.53 -8.70
C ALA A 2 -26.07 23.08 -8.86
N LEU A 3 -24.99 22.72 -8.17
CA LEU A 3 -24.60 21.32 -8.04
C LEU A 3 -25.69 20.65 -7.19
N ASN A 4 -26.66 20.01 -7.85
CA ASN A 4 -27.81 19.40 -7.17
C ASN A 4 -27.31 18.43 -6.09
N HIS A 5 -27.68 18.69 -4.84
CA HIS A 5 -27.35 17.87 -3.67
C HIS A 5 -27.84 16.40 -3.77
N THR A 6 -28.58 16.05 -4.83
CA THR A 6 -29.08 14.70 -5.12
C THR A 6 -28.16 13.86 -6.01
N PHE A 7 -27.11 14.42 -6.61
CA PHE A 7 -26.27 13.68 -7.58
C PHE A 7 -25.58 12.46 -6.95
N ALA A 8 -25.12 12.57 -5.70
CA ALA A 8 -24.48 11.44 -4.99
C ALA A 8 -25.42 10.24 -4.75
N PHE A 9 -26.74 10.49 -4.65
CA PHE A 9 -27.76 9.46 -4.47
C PHE A 9 -28.50 9.09 -5.77
N SER A 10 -28.08 9.68 -6.89
CA SER A 10 -28.59 9.33 -8.21
C SER A 10 -27.90 8.06 -8.74
N ILE A 11 -28.55 7.35 -9.67
CA ILE A 11 -27.97 6.14 -10.30
C ILE A 11 -26.54 6.41 -10.84
N PRO A 12 -26.27 7.52 -11.59
CA PRO A 12 -24.90 7.84 -12.00
C PRO A 12 -23.92 8.06 -10.85
N GLY A 13 -24.34 8.72 -9.77
CA GLY A 13 -23.51 8.93 -8.58
C GLY A 13 -23.15 7.63 -7.87
N LEU A 14 -24.12 6.72 -7.73
CA LEU A 14 -23.90 5.39 -7.17
C LEU A 14 -22.94 4.55 -8.04
N LEU A 15 -23.05 4.63 -9.37
CA LEU A 15 -22.12 3.96 -10.28
C LEU A 15 -20.69 4.49 -10.14
N LEU A 16 -20.51 5.81 -10.01
CA LEU A 16 -19.19 6.40 -9.77
C LEU A 16 -18.58 5.96 -8.44
N LEU A 17 -19.39 5.89 -7.38
CA LEU A 17 -18.96 5.36 -6.08
C LEU A 17 -18.53 3.89 -6.20
N LEU A 18 -19.31 3.06 -6.90
CA LEU A 18 -18.96 1.66 -7.12
C LEU A 18 -17.63 1.52 -7.87
N VAL A 19 -17.43 2.30 -8.94
CA VAL A 19 -16.18 2.31 -9.71
C VAL A 19 -15.01 2.78 -8.83
N PHE A 20 -15.21 3.78 -7.98
CA PHE A 20 -14.17 4.27 -7.07
C PHE A 20 -13.76 3.22 -6.02
N PHE A 21 -14.71 2.47 -5.46
CA PHE A 21 -14.41 1.46 -4.45
C PHE A 21 -14.00 0.10 -5.04
N LEU A 22 -14.23 -0.13 -6.34
CA LEU A 22 -13.90 -1.39 -7.01
C LEU A 22 -12.43 -1.80 -6.83
N PRO A 23 -11.41 -0.93 -7.00
CA PRO A 23 -10.02 -1.29 -6.75
C PRO A 23 -9.76 -1.74 -5.31
N VAL A 24 -10.43 -1.14 -4.33
CA VAL A 24 -10.30 -1.51 -2.91
C VAL A 24 -10.90 -2.89 -2.67
N ILE A 25 -12.11 -3.13 -3.18
CA ILE A 25 -12.79 -4.42 -3.04
C ILE A 25 -11.95 -5.53 -3.67
N LEU A 26 -11.54 -5.36 -4.93
CA LEU A 26 -10.70 -6.33 -5.64
C LEU A 26 -9.35 -6.53 -4.93
N GLY A 27 -8.72 -5.44 -4.51
CA GLY A 27 -7.46 -5.48 -3.78
C GLY A 27 -7.54 -6.28 -2.49
N VAL A 28 -8.55 -6.02 -1.67
CA VAL A 28 -8.76 -6.74 -0.40
C VAL A 28 -9.12 -8.20 -0.65
N MET A 29 -9.94 -8.51 -1.67
CA MET A 29 -10.28 -9.90 -2.02
C MET A 29 -9.04 -10.71 -2.48
N LEU A 30 -8.16 -10.10 -3.28
CA LEU A 30 -7.00 -10.79 -3.84
C LEU A 30 -5.80 -10.87 -2.89
N LEU A 31 -5.53 -9.79 -2.14
CA LEU A 31 -4.30 -9.67 -1.34
C LEU A 31 -4.56 -9.75 0.16
N GLY A 32 -5.81 -9.60 0.60
CA GLY A 32 -6.19 -9.41 2.00
C GLY A 32 -6.02 -7.95 2.45
N TRP A 33 -6.59 -7.64 3.62
CA TRP A 33 -6.43 -6.34 4.26
C TRP A 33 -4.97 -6.06 4.63
N GLN A 34 -4.57 -4.78 4.65
CA GLN A 34 -3.22 -4.37 5.10
C GLN A 34 -2.95 -4.85 6.53
N LYS A 35 -1.88 -5.60 6.73
CA LYS A 35 -1.37 -6.00 8.04
C LYS A 35 0.08 -5.57 8.19
N SER A 36 0.49 -5.24 9.42
CA SER A 36 1.88 -4.94 9.75
C SER A 36 2.58 -6.17 10.34
N VAL A 37 3.90 -6.21 10.16
CA VAL A 37 4.80 -7.18 10.80
C VAL A 37 6.02 -6.44 11.34
N ARG A 38 6.41 -6.72 12.58
CA ARG A 38 7.58 -6.13 13.23
C ARG A 38 8.87 -6.61 12.57
N ILE A 39 9.81 -5.69 12.44
CA ILE A 39 11.16 -5.94 11.93
C ILE A 39 12.21 -5.36 12.87
N LEU A 40 13.42 -5.91 12.80
CA LEU A 40 14.60 -5.47 13.55
C LEU A 40 15.77 -5.25 12.58
N HIS A 41 16.43 -4.11 12.69
CA HIS A 41 17.67 -3.85 11.97
C HIS A 41 18.83 -4.52 12.71
N GLN A 42 19.54 -5.43 12.05
CA GLN A 42 20.53 -6.29 12.72
C GLN A 42 21.72 -5.52 13.30
N GLU A 43 22.19 -4.48 12.61
CA GLU A 43 23.39 -3.74 13.03
C GLU A 43 23.11 -2.69 14.10
N SER A 44 21.96 -2.01 14.01
CA SER A 44 21.64 -0.89 14.90
C SER A 44 20.70 -1.25 16.05
N GLY A 45 20.08 -2.43 16.03
CA GLY A 45 19.07 -2.83 16.99
C GLY A 45 17.75 -2.04 16.90
N LEU A 46 17.58 -1.19 15.87
CA LEU A 46 16.35 -0.41 15.69
C LEU A 46 15.18 -1.31 15.31
N SER A 47 14.03 -1.07 15.93
CA SER A 47 12.77 -1.73 15.57
C SER A 47 12.00 -0.92 14.53
N GLY A 48 11.20 -1.62 13.72
CA GLY A 48 10.38 -1.02 12.68
C GLY A 48 9.21 -1.90 12.27
N HIS A 49 8.53 -1.51 11.20
CA HIS A 49 7.40 -2.27 10.66
C HIS A 49 7.48 -2.40 9.14
N CYS A 50 7.15 -3.61 8.66
CA CYS A 50 6.81 -3.91 7.28
C CYS A 50 5.30 -4.11 7.14
N TYR A 51 4.80 -4.15 5.90
CA TYR A 51 3.39 -4.29 5.60
C TYR A 51 3.15 -5.30 4.47
N PHE A 52 2.08 -6.08 4.57
CA PHE A 52 1.59 -6.96 3.49
C PHE A 52 0.08 -6.82 3.33
N GLY A 53 -0.45 -7.32 2.20
CA GLY A 53 -1.84 -7.11 1.78
C GLY A 53 -2.04 -5.82 1.00
N TYR A 54 -3.29 -5.52 0.63
CA TYR A 54 -3.66 -4.34 -0.14
C TYR A 54 -3.39 -3.05 0.64
N SER A 55 -2.69 -2.08 0.04
CA SER A 55 -2.35 -0.83 0.71
C SER A 55 -3.47 0.20 0.63
N TRP A 56 -4.46 0.09 1.52
CA TRP A 56 -5.52 1.08 1.65
C TRP A 56 -4.97 2.48 1.96
N THR A 57 -3.85 2.57 2.69
CA THR A 57 -3.17 3.85 2.96
C THR A 57 -2.66 4.48 1.67
N TYR A 58 -2.07 3.67 0.77
CA TYR A 58 -1.60 4.20 -0.52
C TYR A 58 -2.79 4.60 -1.40
N PHE A 59 -3.88 3.84 -1.38
CA PHE A 59 -5.08 4.18 -2.16
C PHE A 59 -5.63 5.57 -1.82
N LEU A 60 -5.63 5.96 -0.54
CA LEU A 60 -6.14 7.27 -0.10
C LEU A 60 -5.11 8.40 -0.20
N PHE A 61 -3.84 8.13 0.10
CA PHE A 61 -2.81 9.18 0.23
C PHE A 61 -1.74 9.15 -0.86
N GLY A 62 -1.76 8.17 -1.75
CA GLY A 62 -0.85 8.08 -2.90
C GLY A 62 0.62 8.15 -2.52
N PHE A 63 1.35 9.00 -3.25
CA PHE A 63 2.80 9.19 -3.10
C PHE A 63 3.22 9.76 -1.73
N PHE A 64 2.31 10.29 -0.91
CA PHE A 64 2.64 10.72 0.45
C PHE A 64 3.01 9.54 1.36
N VAL A 65 2.47 8.35 1.09
CA VAL A 65 2.74 7.16 1.92
C VAL A 65 4.22 6.79 1.95
N PRO A 66 4.94 6.60 0.82
CA PRO A 66 6.38 6.37 0.86
C PRO A 66 7.16 7.49 1.53
N VAL A 67 6.76 8.76 1.37
CA VAL A 67 7.42 9.88 2.06
C VAL A 67 7.30 9.72 3.58
N PHE A 68 6.10 9.49 4.11
CA PHE A 68 5.89 9.29 5.55
C PHE A 68 6.54 8.00 6.09
N ARG A 69 6.79 7.00 5.24
CA ARG A 69 7.52 5.78 5.60
C ARG A 69 9.05 5.93 5.49
N GLY A 70 9.55 7.13 5.20
CA GLY A 70 10.98 7.44 5.11
C GLY A 70 11.63 7.14 3.76
N GLU A 71 10.85 6.88 2.72
CA GLU A 71 11.31 6.61 1.36
C GLU A 71 11.14 7.84 0.44
N ILE A 72 11.81 8.94 0.75
CA ILE A 72 11.60 10.24 0.08
C ILE A 72 11.81 10.14 -1.44
N LEU A 73 12.90 9.49 -1.89
CA LEU A 73 13.19 9.33 -3.32
C LEU A 73 12.10 8.51 -4.05
N ILE A 74 11.57 7.48 -3.41
CA ILE A 74 10.51 6.63 -3.98
C ILE A 74 9.19 7.41 -4.00
N GLY A 75 8.92 8.22 -2.97
CA GLY A 75 7.78 9.12 -2.98
C GLY A 75 7.82 10.14 -4.11
N LEU A 76 8.98 10.75 -4.35
CA LEU A 76 9.17 11.67 -5.47
C LEU A 76 9.00 10.96 -6.83
N LEU A 77 9.54 9.75 -6.98
CA LEU A 77 9.33 8.93 -8.18
C LEU A 77 7.84 8.64 -8.40
N HIS A 78 7.13 8.24 -7.34
CA HIS A 78 5.69 7.95 -7.41
C HIS A 78 4.87 9.20 -7.76
N PHE A 79 5.28 10.37 -7.28
CA PHE A 79 4.68 11.64 -7.66
C PHE A 79 4.80 11.88 -9.17
N PHE A 80 6.01 11.81 -9.73
CA PHE A 80 6.24 12.00 -11.17
C PHE A 80 5.47 10.99 -12.01
N LEU A 81 5.49 9.70 -11.64
CA LEU A 81 4.72 8.67 -12.34
C LEU A 81 3.21 8.90 -12.25
N SER A 82 2.72 9.39 -11.11
CA SER A 82 1.30 9.75 -10.96
C SER A 82 0.90 10.89 -11.89
N VAL A 83 1.74 11.91 -12.05
CA VAL A 83 1.48 13.04 -12.95
C VAL A 83 1.49 12.58 -14.41
N ILE A 84 2.53 11.85 -14.84
CA ILE A 84 2.71 11.41 -16.23
C ILE A 84 1.61 10.42 -16.66
N THR A 85 1.11 9.60 -15.73
CA THR A 85 0.04 8.63 -16.00
C THR A 85 -1.37 9.17 -15.73
N PHE A 86 -1.52 10.47 -15.47
CA PHE A 86 -2.80 11.10 -15.14
C PHE A 86 -3.55 10.39 -14.00
N GLY A 87 -2.81 9.94 -12.97
CA GLY A 87 -3.38 9.28 -11.79
C GLY A 87 -3.57 7.77 -11.89
N ILE A 88 -3.41 7.15 -13.07
CA ILE A 88 -3.55 5.69 -13.23
C ILE A 88 -2.56 4.93 -12.33
N PHE A 89 -1.32 5.45 -12.21
CA PHE A 89 -0.32 4.88 -11.31
C PHE A 89 -0.80 4.79 -9.85
N GLN A 90 -1.58 5.77 -9.38
CA GLN A 90 -2.11 5.73 -8.01
C GLN A 90 -3.14 4.63 -7.77
N ILE A 91 -3.83 4.17 -8.82
CA ILE A 91 -4.81 3.07 -8.72
C ILE A 91 -4.11 1.72 -8.65
N ILE A 92 -2.98 1.57 -9.35
CA ILE A 92 -2.20 0.33 -9.44
C ILE A 92 -1.34 0.11 -8.19
N MET A 93 -0.69 1.16 -7.71
CA MET A 93 0.29 1.06 -6.63
C MET A 93 -0.21 0.49 -5.28
N PRO A 94 -1.47 0.66 -4.85
CA PRO A 94 -2.02 0.00 -3.67
C PRO A 94 -1.85 -1.52 -3.66
N PHE A 95 -1.83 -2.16 -4.83
CA PHE A 95 -1.64 -3.59 -4.99
C PHE A 95 -0.18 -4.02 -4.80
N LEU A 96 0.77 -3.11 -5.05
CA LEU A 96 2.20 -3.42 -5.15
C LEU A 96 3.01 -2.86 -3.99
N TYR A 97 2.62 -1.68 -3.49
CA TYR A 97 3.47 -0.83 -2.66
C TYR A 97 3.90 -1.49 -1.36
N ASN A 98 2.99 -2.14 -0.63
CA ASN A 98 3.31 -2.82 0.63
C ASN A 98 4.38 -3.91 0.45
N LYS A 99 4.26 -4.72 -0.61
CA LYS A 99 5.25 -5.76 -0.93
C LYS A 99 6.59 -5.13 -1.30
N GLN A 100 6.60 -4.15 -2.19
CA GLN A 100 7.82 -3.47 -2.63
C GLN A 100 8.55 -2.77 -1.47
N TYR A 101 7.82 -2.05 -0.61
CA TYR A 101 8.34 -1.43 0.61
C TYR A 101 9.02 -2.46 1.52
N SER A 102 8.29 -3.54 1.81
CA SER A 102 8.77 -4.56 2.74
C SER A 102 9.97 -5.33 2.19
N VAL A 103 9.96 -5.66 0.90
CA VAL A 103 11.11 -6.29 0.23
C VAL A 103 12.34 -5.40 0.33
N ARG A 104 12.24 -4.10 0.02
CA ARG A 104 13.37 -3.17 0.13
C ARG A 104 13.94 -3.08 1.54
N LYS A 105 13.09 -3.07 2.57
CA LYS A 105 13.52 -3.12 3.98
C LYS A 105 14.24 -4.43 4.28
N LEU A 106 13.67 -5.57 3.92
CA LEU A 106 14.24 -6.89 4.20
C LEU A 106 15.56 -7.15 3.44
N THR A 107 15.73 -6.57 2.25
CA THR A 107 17.02 -6.59 1.54
C THR A 107 18.03 -5.58 2.09
N GLY A 108 17.59 -4.62 2.90
CA GLY A 108 18.39 -3.52 3.44
C GLY A 108 18.81 -3.72 4.90
N GLY A 109 19.06 -4.97 5.33
CA GLY A 109 19.57 -5.27 6.68
C GLY A 109 18.51 -5.44 7.77
N TRP A 110 17.22 -5.40 7.42
CA TRP A 110 16.13 -5.67 8.36
C TRP A 110 15.71 -7.13 8.31
N VAL A 111 15.35 -7.70 9.47
CA VAL A 111 14.80 -9.06 9.57
C VAL A 111 13.44 -9.04 10.27
N LEU A 112 12.61 -10.04 9.98
CA LEU A 112 11.33 -10.23 10.67
C LEU A 112 11.56 -10.56 12.14
N ASN A 113 10.81 -9.90 13.03
CA ASN A 113 10.93 -10.03 14.49
C ASN A 113 9.56 -9.87 15.18
N ASP A 114 8.53 -10.51 14.63
CA ASP A 114 7.17 -10.58 15.20
C ASP A 114 6.84 -12.01 15.66
N ASP A 115 5.58 -12.27 16.00
CA ASP A 115 5.07 -13.62 16.29
C ASP A 115 5.41 -14.61 15.17
N TYR A 116 5.70 -15.87 15.54
CA TYR A 116 6.09 -16.93 14.60
C TYR A 116 5.13 -17.06 13.41
N GLU A 117 3.82 -17.16 13.69
CA GLU A 117 2.78 -17.27 12.67
C GLU A 117 2.72 -16.06 11.74
N LYS A 118 2.88 -14.85 12.28
CA LYS A 118 2.90 -13.62 11.46
C LYS A 118 4.14 -13.57 10.57
N ASN A 119 5.29 -13.98 11.09
CA ASN A 119 6.52 -14.05 10.32
C ASN A 119 6.39 -15.07 9.18
N LEU A 120 5.78 -16.24 9.42
CA LEU A 120 5.52 -17.23 8.38
C LEU A 120 4.63 -16.67 7.26
N VAL A 121 3.49 -16.05 7.61
CA VAL A 121 2.58 -15.44 6.65
C VAL A 121 3.28 -14.32 5.87
N ALA A 122 4.06 -13.48 6.55
CA ALA A 122 4.82 -12.40 5.92
C ALA A 122 5.85 -12.96 4.90
N LYS A 123 6.62 -13.99 5.28
CA LYS A 123 7.59 -14.65 4.38
C LYS A 123 6.92 -15.16 3.11
N GLN A 124 5.79 -15.85 3.25
CA GLN A 124 5.00 -16.34 2.11
C GLN A 124 4.53 -15.20 1.20
N LYS A 125 3.97 -14.12 1.77
CA LYS A 125 3.46 -12.97 1.00
C LYS A 125 4.56 -12.19 0.29
N PHE A 126 5.75 -12.11 0.88
CA PHE A 126 6.89 -11.42 0.28
C PHE A 126 7.63 -12.27 -0.75
N GLY A 127 7.50 -13.61 -0.69
CA GLY A 127 8.21 -14.54 -1.58
C GLY A 127 9.65 -14.82 -1.11
N PHE A 128 9.93 -14.70 0.19
CA PHE A 128 11.22 -15.07 0.76
C PHE A 128 11.17 -16.50 1.32
N SER A 129 12.19 -17.29 1.00
CA SER A 129 12.33 -18.69 1.45
C SER A 129 13.36 -18.88 2.57
N LYS A 130 14.07 -17.82 2.99
CA LYS A 130 15.06 -17.86 4.08
C LYS A 130 14.50 -17.23 5.35
#